data_AF-A0A1G1LMY2-F1
#
_entry.id   AF-A0A1G1LMY2-F1
#
_cell.length_a   1.000
_cell.length_b   1.000
_cell.length_c   1.000
_cell.angle_alpha   90.00
_cell.angle_beta   90.00
_cell.angle_gamma   90.00
#
_symmetry.space_group_name_H-M   'P 1'
#
loop_
_entity.id
_entity.type
_entity.pdbx_description
1 polymer ?
#
loop_
_entity_poly.entity_id
_entity_poly.type
_entity_poly.pdbx_seq_one_letter_code
_entity_poly.pdbx_strand_id
1 'polypeptide(L)'
;MAETADHYKNVPNLPPKITDKKKKPKLVAVVDEDNCTGCQVCVTFCPVNCIAPVPKTKYNVPTPPVQIKFNECIGCSVCARVCTKLTWDAIEMLPIAEFETKYKIELTDEKTPPYGIPKTK
;
A
#
# COMPACT_ATOMS: atom_id res chain seq x y z
N MET A 1 9.28 -19.53 37.78
CA MET A 1 9.81 -18.84 36.58
C MET A 1 8.94 -19.27 35.43
N ALA A 2 7.84 -18.54 35.20
CA ALA A 2 6.93 -18.81 34.09
C ALA A 2 7.34 -17.88 32.96
N GLU A 3 8.04 -18.42 31.96
CA GLU A 3 8.26 -17.74 30.68
C GLU A 3 6.89 -17.59 30.00
N THR A 4 6.19 -16.52 30.33
CA THR A 4 4.99 -16.10 29.62
C THR A 4 5.41 -15.71 28.22
N ALA A 5 5.27 -16.68 27.33
CA ALA A 5 5.60 -16.63 25.93
C ALA A 5 5.34 -15.28 25.26
N ASP A 6 6.44 -14.64 24.85
CA ASP A 6 6.49 -13.49 23.95
C ASP A 6 6.04 -13.85 22.52
N HIS A 7 4.85 -14.45 22.34
CA HIS A 7 4.32 -14.75 21.00
C HIS A 7 4.03 -13.50 20.16
N TYR A 8 4.07 -12.30 20.77
CA TYR A 8 3.83 -11.02 20.12
C TYR A 8 5.10 -10.30 19.61
N LYS A 9 6.29 -10.89 19.74
CA LYS A 9 7.56 -10.27 19.29
C LYS A 9 7.66 -10.04 17.77
N ASN A 10 6.77 -10.66 17.00
CA ASN A 10 6.67 -10.47 15.55
C ASN A 10 5.66 -9.40 15.12
N VAL A 11 4.96 -8.73 16.05
CA VAL A 11 4.11 -7.59 15.69
C VAL A 11 5.04 -6.41 15.42
N PRO A 12 5.18 -5.95 14.16
CA PRO A 12 6.01 -4.81 13.87
C PRO A 12 5.46 -3.61 14.63
N ASN A 13 6.34 -2.84 15.28
CA ASN A 13 5.92 -1.64 16.01
C ASN A 13 5.28 -0.64 15.03
N LEU A 14 4.10 -0.12 15.39
CA LEU A 14 3.38 0.87 14.60
C LEU A 14 4.23 2.15 14.47
N PRO A 15 4.47 2.68 13.25
CA PRO A 15 5.23 3.91 13.11
C PRO A 15 4.52 5.08 13.82
N PRO A 16 5.23 5.86 14.66
CA PRO A 16 4.63 6.88 15.52
C PRO A 16 4.24 8.19 14.81
N LYS A 17 4.49 8.35 13.49
CA LYS A 17 4.27 9.61 12.79
C LYS A 17 3.71 9.43 11.39
N ILE A 18 2.50 9.97 11.20
CA ILE A 18 1.88 10.19 9.90
C ILE A 18 2.65 11.36 9.25
N THR A 19 3.48 11.08 8.24
CA THR A 19 4.33 12.10 7.60
C THR A 19 3.81 12.40 6.20
N ASP A 20 3.51 13.67 5.89
CA ASP A 20 3.16 14.08 4.54
C ASP A 20 4.35 14.01 3.57
N LYS A 21 4.07 13.61 2.32
CA LYS A 21 5.05 13.61 1.24
C LYS A 21 5.60 15.01 0.97
N LYS A 22 6.94 15.14 1.01
CA LYS A 22 7.66 16.33 0.53
C LYS A 22 8.24 16.18 -0.89
N LYS A 23 8.36 14.96 -1.43
CA LYS A 23 9.00 14.71 -2.73
C LYS A 23 8.52 13.40 -3.38
N LYS A 24 8.60 13.33 -4.72
CA LYS A 24 8.35 12.10 -5.50
C LYS A 24 9.29 10.97 -5.04
N PRO A 25 8.76 9.81 -4.64
CA PRO A 25 9.56 8.67 -4.23
C PRO A 25 10.20 7.99 -5.45
N LYS A 26 11.29 7.26 -5.24
CA LYS A 26 11.92 6.44 -6.29
C LYS A 26 11.20 5.11 -6.53
N LEU A 27 10.40 4.66 -5.57
CA LEU A 27 9.70 3.38 -5.56
C LEU A 27 8.25 3.59 -5.17
N VAL A 28 7.35 2.85 -5.78
CA VAL A 28 5.92 2.88 -5.55
C VAL A 28 5.43 1.45 -5.34
N ALA A 29 4.65 1.23 -4.29
CA ALA A 29 4.00 -0.04 -4.04
C ALA A 29 2.76 -0.19 -4.93
N VAL A 30 2.63 -1.33 -5.60
CA VAL A 30 1.50 -1.72 -6.44
C VAL A 30 0.88 -2.99 -5.85
N VAL A 31 -0.45 -3.00 -5.75
CA VAL A 31 -1.20 -4.15 -5.25
C VAL A 31 -1.64 -4.99 -6.43
N ASP A 32 -1.41 -6.29 -6.34
CA ASP A 32 -2.00 -7.28 -7.22
C ASP A 32 -3.38 -7.67 -6.68
N GLU A 33 -4.43 -7.37 -7.45
CA GLU A 33 -5.81 -7.58 -7.01
C GLU A 33 -6.22 -9.05 -6.93
N ASP A 34 -5.56 -9.92 -7.70
CA ASP A 34 -5.82 -11.36 -7.72
C ASP A 34 -5.27 -12.06 -6.47
N ASN A 35 -4.11 -11.61 -5.96
CA ASN A 35 -3.49 -12.17 -4.76
C ASN A 35 -3.91 -11.45 -3.46
N CYS A 36 -4.57 -10.30 -3.55
CA CYS A 36 -4.96 -9.52 -2.38
C CYS A 36 -6.26 -10.02 -1.74
N THR A 37 -6.17 -10.58 -0.54
CA THR A 37 -7.33 -11.07 0.23
C THR A 37 -8.10 -9.97 0.97
N GLY A 38 -7.65 -8.71 0.92
CA GLY A 38 -8.31 -7.59 1.61
C GLY A 38 -8.21 -7.65 3.15
N CYS A 39 -7.19 -8.29 3.70
CA CYS A 39 -6.97 -8.42 5.14
C CYS A 39 -6.75 -7.07 5.88
N GLN A 40 -6.52 -5.97 5.15
CA GLN A 40 -6.36 -4.59 5.65
C GLN A 40 -5.22 -4.38 6.66
N VAL A 41 -4.37 -5.39 6.90
CA VAL A 41 -3.25 -5.30 7.84
C VAL A 41 -2.23 -4.24 7.40
N CYS A 42 -2.01 -4.12 6.09
CA CYS A 42 -1.11 -3.15 5.50
C CYS A 42 -1.54 -1.68 5.71
N VAL A 43 -2.84 -1.41 5.93
CA VAL A 43 -3.37 -0.06 6.17
C VAL A 43 -2.86 0.45 7.51
N THR A 44 -2.95 -0.36 8.56
CA THR A 44 -2.51 -0.02 9.90
C THR A 44 -1.01 0.28 9.96
N PHE A 45 -0.18 -0.45 9.21
CA PHE A 45 1.27 -0.25 9.20
C PHE A 45 1.76 0.85 8.25
N CYS A 46 0.86 1.49 7.51
CA CYS A 46 1.26 2.52 6.56
C CYS A 46 1.59 3.84 7.28
N PRO A 47 2.84 4.34 7.23
CA PRO A 47 3.25 5.57 7.91
C PRO A 47 2.68 6.85 7.28
N VAL A 48 2.03 6.75 6.12
CA VAL A 48 1.43 7.90 5.41
C VAL A 48 -0.05 7.66 5.10
N ASN A 49 -0.60 6.55 5.60
CA ASN A 49 -1.97 6.13 5.37
C ASN A 49 -2.42 6.20 3.88
N CYS A 50 -1.54 5.84 2.95
CA CYS A 50 -1.82 5.93 1.51
C CYS A 50 -2.63 4.74 0.97
N ILE A 51 -3.06 3.81 1.82
CA ILE A 51 -3.72 2.55 1.41
C ILE A 51 -5.17 2.61 1.86
N ALA A 52 -6.11 2.31 0.97
CA ALA A 52 -7.54 2.29 1.28
C ALA A 52 -8.22 1.06 0.66
N PRO A 53 -9.23 0.47 1.32
CA PRO A 53 -10.02 -0.60 0.72
C PRO A 53 -10.85 -0.08 -0.46
N VAL A 54 -11.01 -0.91 -1.49
CA VAL A 54 -11.89 -0.57 -2.62
C VAL A 54 -13.35 -0.63 -2.18
N PRO A 55 -14.19 0.33 -2.58
CA PRO A 55 -15.62 0.23 -2.33
C PRO A 55 -16.22 -1.01 -3.02
N LYS A 56 -17.12 -1.69 -2.31
CA LYS A 56 -17.87 -2.88 -2.77
C LYS A 56 -18.64 -2.68 -4.08
N THR A 57 -18.81 -1.43 -4.52
CA THR A 57 -19.41 -1.10 -5.83
C THR A 57 -18.58 -1.56 -7.03
N LYS A 58 -17.29 -1.84 -6.87
CA LYS A 58 -16.39 -2.26 -7.95
C LYS A 58 -16.18 -3.78 -8.00
N TYR A 59 -16.16 -4.44 -6.85
CA TYR A 59 -15.96 -5.88 -6.74
C TYR A 59 -17.10 -6.49 -5.91
N ASN A 60 -17.89 -7.39 -6.50
CA ASN A 60 -19.01 -8.09 -5.85
C ASN A 60 -18.53 -9.24 -4.93
N VAL A 61 -17.36 -9.10 -4.32
CA VAL A 61 -16.76 -10.10 -3.43
C VAL A 61 -16.94 -9.69 -1.97
N PRO A 62 -17.05 -10.67 -1.04
CA PRO A 62 -17.27 -10.37 0.37
C PRO A 62 -16.14 -9.54 1.01
N THR A 63 -14.90 -9.72 0.55
CA THR A 63 -13.73 -8.98 1.03
C THR A 63 -13.02 -8.28 -0.14
N PRO A 64 -13.19 -6.95 -0.32
CA PRO A 64 -12.59 -6.25 -1.43
C PRO A 64 -11.07 -6.10 -1.25
N PRO A 65 -10.30 -6.08 -2.35
CA PRO A 65 -8.87 -5.81 -2.29
C PRO A 65 -8.60 -4.38 -1.79
N VAL A 66 -7.37 -4.13 -1.38
CA VAL A 66 -6.90 -2.79 -1.03
C VAL A 66 -6.27 -2.11 -2.25
N GLN A 67 -6.38 -0.78 -2.32
CA GLN A 67 -5.74 0.04 -3.35
C GLN A 67 -4.79 1.05 -2.70
N ILE A 68 -3.64 1.22 -3.33
CA ILE A 68 -2.61 2.15 -2.89
C ILE A 68 -2.73 3.43 -3.70
N LYS A 69 -2.91 4.55 -3.02
CA LYS A 69 -2.82 5.87 -3.62
C LYS A 69 -1.37 6.19 -3.90
N PHE A 70 -0.96 6.00 -5.14
CA PHE A 70 0.43 6.16 -5.57
C PHE A 70 0.95 7.59 -5.30
N ASN A 71 0.09 8.61 -5.44
CA ASN A 71 0.42 10.02 -5.18
C ASN A 71 0.85 10.25 -3.73
N GLU A 72 0.35 9.48 -2.75
CA GLU A 72 0.67 9.61 -1.32
C GLU A 72 1.74 8.60 -0.84
N CYS A 73 1.96 7.52 -1.59
CA CYS A 73 2.90 6.44 -1.25
C CYS A 73 4.38 6.86 -1.23
N ILE A 74 5.05 6.96 -0.08
CA ILE A 74 6.48 7.38 0.02
C ILE A 74 7.50 6.30 -0.40
N GLY A 75 7.05 5.11 -0.79
CA GLY A 75 7.95 4.00 -1.14
C GLY A 75 8.70 3.38 0.05
N CYS A 76 8.13 3.44 1.26
CA CYS A 76 8.75 2.90 2.48
C CYS A 76 8.88 1.36 2.53
N SER A 77 8.26 0.62 1.61
CA SER A 77 8.25 -0.86 1.52
C SER A 77 7.66 -1.62 2.72
N VAL A 78 7.11 -0.92 3.73
CA VAL A 78 6.53 -1.56 4.93
C VAL A 78 5.33 -2.44 4.57
N CYS A 79 4.47 -1.97 3.67
CA CYS A 79 3.30 -2.73 3.21
C CYS A 79 3.68 -4.08 2.57
N ALA A 80 4.68 -4.11 1.69
CA ALA A 80 5.17 -5.35 1.06
C ALA A 80 5.76 -6.33 2.09
N ARG A 81 6.53 -5.84 3.07
CA ARG A 81 7.09 -6.66 4.15
C ARG A 81 6.01 -7.26 5.05
N VAL A 82 4.98 -6.48 5.37
CA VAL A 82 3.85 -6.94 6.18
C VAL A 82 3.01 -7.96 5.42
N CYS A 83 2.78 -7.73 4.12
CA CYS A 83 2.02 -8.64 3.26
C CYS A 83 2.67 -10.03 3.20
N THR A 84 3.97 -10.07 2.88
CA THR A 84 4.77 -11.32 2.82
C THR A 84 4.89 -12.05 4.15
N LYS A 85 4.94 -11.32 5.27
CA LYS A 85 5.13 -11.92 6.60
C LYS A 85 3.85 -12.42 7.26
N LEU A 86 2.70 -11.81 6.96
CA LEU A 86 1.47 -12.07 7.71
C LEU A 86 0.36 -12.75 6.91
N THR A 87 0.34 -12.65 5.58
CA THR A 87 -0.82 -13.15 4.83
C THR A 87 -0.46 -13.74 3.47
N TRP A 88 0.04 -12.93 2.53
CA TRP A 88 0.30 -13.34 1.15
C TRP A 88 1.20 -12.30 0.44
N ASP A 89 2.00 -12.71 -0.54
CA ASP A 89 2.82 -11.79 -1.33
C ASP A 89 2.01 -11.08 -2.43
N ALA A 90 1.18 -10.11 -2.05
CA ALA A 90 0.25 -9.42 -2.96
C ALA A 90 0.68 -7.97 -3.29
N ILE A 91 1.83 -7.51 -2.81
CA ILE A 91 2.28 -6.12 -2.99
C ILE A 91 3.69 -6.11 -3.56
N GLU A 92 3.81 -5.65 -4.80
CA GLU A 92 5.08 -5.49 -5.48
C GLU A 92 5.56 -4.04 -5.43
N MET A 93 6.88 -3.86 -5.32
CA MET A 93 7.51 -2.53 -5.36
C MET A 93 8.05 -2.28 -6.75
N LEU A 94 7.47 -1.31 -7.47
CA LEU A 94 7.92 -0.90 -8.79
C LEU A 94 8.65 0.46 -8.72
N PRO A 95 9.73 0.67 -9.48
CA PRO A 95 10.30 1.99 -9.63
C PRO A 95 9.37 2.88 -10.45
N ILE A 96 9.40 4.19 -10.19
CA ILE A 96 8.53 5.19 -10.85
C ILE A 96 8.65 5.11 -12.39
N ALA A 97 9.85 4.95 -12.93
CA ALA A 97 10.07 4.90 -14.37
C ALA A 97 9.32 3.74 -15.05
N GLU A 98 9.24 2.59 -14.39
CA GLU A 98 8.49 1.44 -14.88
C GLU A 98 6.99 1.61 -14.65
N PHE A 99 6.61 2.19 -13.51
CA PHE A 99 5.21 2.46 -13.17
C PHE A 99 4.56 3.43 -14.19
N GLU A 100 5.23 4.52 -14.53
CA GLU A 100 4.74 5.50 -15.50
C GLU A 100 4.54 4.89 -16.89
N THR A 101 5.42 3.95 -17.27
CA THR A 101 5.35 3.24 -18.56
C THR A 101 4.21 2.21 -18.58
N LYS A 102 4.10 1.40 -17.51
CA LYS A 102 3.13 0.31 -17.41
C LYS A 102 1.70 0.82 -17.26
N TYR A 103 1.51 1.87 -16.45
CA TYR A 103 0.18 2.35 -16.10
C TYR A 103 -0.24 3.64 -16.82
N LYS A 104 0.68 4.33 -17.53
CA LYS A 104 0.40 5.61 -18.23
C LYS A 104 -0.24 6.67 -17.30
N ILE A 105 0.06 6.62 -16.00
CA ILE A 105 -0.41 7.56 -14.98
C ILE A 105 0.77 8.44 -14.58
N GLU A 106 0.57 9.76 -14.55
CA GLU A 106 1.59 10.68 -14.03
C GLU A 106 1.43 10.84 -12.52
N LEU A 107 2.53 10.60 -11.80
CA LEU A 107 2.57 10.81 -10.36
C LEU A 107 2.80 12.30 -10.08
N THR A 108 1.71 13.05 -9.90
CA THR A 108 1.73 14.46 -9.52
C THR A 108 1.63 14.64 -8.01
N ASP A 109 2.20 15.75 -7.53
CA ASP A 109 2.37 16.06 -6.10
C ASP A 109 1.06 16.58 -5.45
N GLU A 110 0.01 16.79 -6.25
CA GLU A 110 -1.27 17.34 -5.81
C GLU A 110 -2.22 16.23 -5.34
N LYS A 111 -2.78 16.41 -4.13
CA LYS A 111 -3.62 15.42 -3.43
C LYS A 111 -5.02 15.28 -4.07
N THR A 112 -5.17 14.72 -5.26
CA THR A 112 -6.47 14.25 -5.81
C THR A 112 -6.26 13.27 -6.97
N PRO A 113 -7.26 12.48 -7.41
CA PRO A 113 -8.19 11.55 -6.74
C PRO A 113 -7.53 10.16 -6.46
N PRO A 114 -8.22 9.14 -5.90
CA PRO A 114 -7.60 7.86 -5.49
C PRO A 114 -6.94 7.06 -6.63
N TYR A 115 -7.24 7.41 -7.88
CA TYR A 115 -6.60 6.89 -9.08
C TYR A 115 -6.00 8.11 -9.78
N GLY A 116 -4.66 8.18 -9.82
CA GLY A 116 -3.94 9.28 -10.46
C GLY A 116 -4.48 9.56 -11.87
N ILE A 117 -4.30 10.79 -12.34
CA ILE A 117 -4.89 11.27 -13.59
C ILE A 117 -4.38 10.37 -14.74
N PRO A 118 -5.24 9.57 -15.40
CA PRO A 118 -4.83 8.85 -16.60
C PRO A 118 -4.44 9.90 -17.64
N LYS A 119 -3.37 9.68 -18.41
CA LYS A 119 -3.04 10.54 -19.56
C LYS A 119 -4.21 10.52 -20.55
N THR A 120 -5.14 11.46 -20.42
CA THR A 120 -6.06 11.79 -21.51
C THR A 120 -5.20 12.29 -22.65
N LYS A 121 -5.14 11.48 -23.70
CA LYS A 121 -4.53 11.83 -24.98
C LYS A 121 -5.26 13.03 -25.60
#